data_AF-M0FF62-F1
#
_entry.id   AF-M0FF62-F1
#
_cell.length_a   1.000
_cell.length_b   1.000
_cell.length_c   1.000
_cell.angle_alpha   90.00
_cell.angle_beta   90.00
_cell.angle_gamma   90.00
#
_symmetry.space_group_name_H-M   'P 1'
#
loop_
_entity.id
_entity.type
_entity.pdbx_description
1 polymer ?
#
loop_
_entity_poly.entity_id
_entity_poly.type
_entity_poly.pdbx_seq_one_letter_code
_entity_poly.pdbx_strand_id
1 'polypeptide(L)'
;MDEKTAELRDLFVETTGSESVTERQDAARGTLVDADAESVDGTARDLVAAMRERYGFSTDLADDAYVLVARSRFEEENDEAVAATLRDALAELEDAAVDPDAVDAETVRRARLDLHLVRESDREVGEDDADGDGADDEFAYDDLKRLTAAGNSIVECAEELGATPDRVARYAAVARTDIASTRANDRFRDAFRDLFADADIEGSLASDAREDGLEEATEDIETDVSL
;
A
#
# COMPACT_ATOMS: atom_id res chain seq x y z
N MET A 1 -34.14 -44.32 -9.79
CA MET A 1 -34.08 -42.94 -10.29
C MET A 1 -35.49 -42.59 -10.68
N ASP A 2 -36.11 -41.69 -9.92
CA ASP A 2 -37.48 -41.26 -10.19
C ASP A 2 -37.52 -40.40 -11.45
N GLU A 3 -38.60 -40.54 -12.23
CA GLU A 3 -38.84 -39.86 -13.51
C GLU A 3 -38.71 -38.33 -13.37
N LYS A 4 -39.09 -37.81 -12.20
CA LYS A 4 -39.00 -36.40 -11.82
C LYS A 4 -37.57 -35.89 -11.66
N THR A 5 -36.62 -36.76 -11.35
CA THR A 5 -35.20 -36.38 -11.19
C THR A 5 -34.51 -36.29 -12.55
N ALA A 6 -34.98 -37.05 -13.54
CA ALA A 6 -34.48 -36.95 -14.91
C ALA A 6 -34.94 -35.64 -15.58
N GLU A 7 -36.21 -35.28 -15.38
CA GLU A 7 -36.79 -34.05 -15.95
C GLU A 7 -36.10 -32.77 -15.43
N LEU A 8 -35.72 -32.74 -14.14
CA LEU A 8 -34.98 -31.61 -13.55
C LEU A 8 -33.54 -31.48 -14.08
N ARG A 9 -32.88 -32.60 -14.36
CA ARG A 9 -31.53 -32.60 -14.93
C ARG A 9 -31.55 -32.07 -16.36
N ASP A 10 -32.50 -32.53 -17.17
CA ASP A 10 -32.59 -32.12 -18.57
C ASP A 10 -32.90 -30.62 -18.70
N LEU A 11 -33.74 -30.06 -17.80
CA LEU A 11 -33.98 -28.60 -17.71
C LEU A 11 -32.71 -27.79 -17.35
N PHE A 12 -31.90 -28.30 -16.42
CA PHE A 12 -30.65 -27.65 -16.02
C PHE A 12 -29.64 -27.60 -17.16
N VAL A 13 -29.48 -28.70 -17.90
CA VAL A 13 -28.58 -28.80 -19.06
C VAL A 13 -29.05 -27.91 -20.20
N GLU A 14 -30.36 -27.86 -20.47
CA GLU A 14 -30.92 -26.97 -21.51
C GLU A 14 -30.65 -25.49 -21.21
N THR A 15 -30.73 -25.10 -19.93
CA THR A 15 -30.57 -23.69 -19.53
C THR A 15 -29.11 -23.27 -19.39
N THR A 16 -28.25 -24.14 -18.84
CA THR A 16 -26.87 -23.78 -18.47
C THR A 16 -25.84 -24.30 -19.46
N GLY A 17 -26.20 -25.23 -20.35
CA GLY A 17 -25.28 -25.91 -21.26
C GLY A 17 -24.27 -26.82 -20.57
N SER A 18 -24.41 -27.07 -19.26
CA SER A 18 -23.49 -27.86 -18.45
C SER A 18 -24.24 -28.95 -17.68
N GLU A 19 -23.65 -30.14 -17.65
CA GLU A 19 -24.17 -31.28 -16.88
C GLU A 19 -23.71 -31.27 -15.40
N SER A 20 -22.86 -30.30 -15.02
CA SER A 20 -22.29 -30.19 -13.69
C SER A 20 -22.63 -28.85 -13.01
N VAL A 21 -23.06 -28.94 -11.75
CA VAL A 21 -23.41 -27.80 -10.87
C VAL A 21 -22.17 -27.13 -10.25
N THR A 22 -20.99 -27.75 -10.36
CA THR A 22 -19.74 -27.20 -9.86
C THR A 22 -19.03 -26.41 -10.95
N GLU A 23 -19.06 -25.07 -10.87
CA GLU A 23 -18.06 -24.26 -11.56
C GLU A 23 -16.68 -24.63 -11.03
N ARG A 24 -15.70 -24.75 -11.94
CA ARG A 24 -14.30 -24.88 -11.55
C ARG A 24 -13.91 -23.56 -10.89
N GLN A 25 -13.76 -23.57 -9.57
CA GLN A 25 -13.12 -22.46 -8.88
C GLN A 25 -11.65 -22.42 -9.34
N ASP A 26 -11.31 -21.51 -10.24
CA ASP A 26 -9.95 -20.99 -10.34
C ASP A 26 -9.73 -20.02 -9.18
N ALA A 27 -9.70 -20.56 -7.97
CA ALA A 27 -9.16 -19.88 -6.83
C ALA A 27 -7.70 -20.31 -6.72
N ALA A 28 -6.76 -19.45 -7.10
CA ALA A 28 -5.39 -19.56 -6.64
C ALA A 28 -5.41 -19.26 -5.12
N ARG A 29 -5.83 -20.27 -4.35
CA ARG A 29 -5.89 -20.22 -2.89
C ARG A 29 -4.78 -21.13 -2.38
N GLY A 30 -3.74 -20.52 -1.83
CA GLY A 30 -2.61 -21.22 -1.23
C GLY A 30 -1.56 -21.59 -2.27
N THR A 31 -0.75 -20.61 -2.64
CA THR A 31 0.65 -20.94 -2.90
C THR A 31 1.45 -20.17 -1.87
N LEU A 32 1.76 -20.88 -0.77
CA LEU A 32 2.99 -20.66 -0.03
C LEU A 32 4.14 -21.02 -1.00
N VAL A 33 4.27 -20.25 -2.08
CA VAL A 33 5.58 -20.15 -2.74
C VAL A 33 6.36 -19.33 -1.75
N ASP A 34 7.52 -19.82 -1.34
CA ASP A 34 8.55 -19.03 -0.70
C ASP A 34 8.47 -17.61 -1.30
N ALA A 35 8.02 -16.62 -0.53
CA ALA A 35 7.91 -15.26 -1.03
C ALA A 35 9.34 -14.70 -1.00
N ASP A 36 10.19 -15.24 -1.87
CA ASP A 36 11.48 -14.65 -2.18
C ASP A 36 11.21 -13.16 -2.45
N ALA A 37 12.04 -12.28 -1.89
CA ALA A 37 11.82 -10.83 -1.94
C ALA A 37 11.55 -10.31 -3.37
N GLU A 38 12.08 -10.98 -4.40
CA GLU A 38 11.83 -10.70 -5.81
C GLU A 38 10.35 -10.91 -6.23
N SER A 39 9.67 -11.91 -5.66
CA SER A 39 8.24 -12.19 -5.86
C SER A 39 7.34 -11.15 -5.19
N VAL A 40 7.73 -10.71 -3.98
CA VAL A 40 7.05 -9.64 -3.24
C VAL A 40 7.14 -8.33 -4.00
N ASP A 41 8.35 -7.94 -4.41
CA ASP A 41 8.56 -6.70 -5.16
C ASP A 41 7.86 -6.75 -6.52
N GLY A 42 7.84 -7.91 -7.19
CA GLY A 42 7.06 -8.11 -8.43
C GLY A 42 5.57 -7.85 -8.24
N THR A 43 4.98 -8.45 -7.20
CA THR A 43 3.56 -8.25 -6.87
C THR A 43 3.27 -6.80 -6.48
N ALA A 44 4.18 -6.15 -5.74
CA ALA A 44 4.06 -4.74 -5.39
C ALA A 44 4.08 -3.85 -6.63
N ARG A 45 4.98 -4.11 -7.60
CA ARG A 45 5.02 -3.38 -8.88
C ARG A 45 3.72 -3.51 -9.66
N ASP A 46 3.16 -4.71 -9.75
CA ASP A 46 1.87 -4.93 -10.43
C ASP A 46 0.74 -4.14 -9.76
N LEU A 47 0.73 -4.08 -8.43
CA LEU A 47 -0.24 -3.30 -7.67
C LEU A 47 -0.07 -1.79 -7.92
N VAL A 48 1.16 -1.29 -7.89
CA VAL A 48 1.52 0.10 -8.19
C VAL A 48 1.10 0.47 -9.62
N ALA A 49 1.41 -0.36 -10.61
CA ALA A 49 1.04 -0.14 -12.00
C ALA A 49 -0.49 -0.07 -12.18
N ALA A 50 -1.24 -0.97 -11.53
CA ALA A 50 -2.69 -0.95 -11.54
C ALA A 50 -3.29 0.31 -10.88
N MET A 51 -2.67 0.82 -9.82
CA MET A 51 -3.07 2.09 -9.20
C MET A 51 -2.75 3.27 -10.12
N ARG A 52 -1.56 3.30 -10.72
CA ARG A 52 -1.13 4.35 -11.65
C ARG A 52 -2.08 4.46 -12.84
N GLU A 53 -2.44 3.32 -13.45
CA GLU A 53 -3.39 3.28 -14.56
C GLU A 53 -4.78 3.81 -14.15
N ARG A 54 -5.25 3.44 -12.96
CA ARG A 54 -6.61 3.75 -12.51
C ARG A 54 -6.78 5.18 -12.00
N TYR A 55 -5.80 5.70 -11.27
CA TYR A 55 -5.93 6.97 -10.54
C TYR A 55 -5.09 8.09 -11.14
N GLY A 56 -4.03 7.76 -11.88
CA GLY A 56 -3.01 8.73 -12.30
C GLY A 56 -2.15 9.15 -11.10
N PHE A 57 -0.84 9.09 -11.26
CA PHE A 57 0.10 9.48 -10.22
C PHE A 57 0.56 10.91 -10.40
N SER A 58 0.80 11.58 -9.28
CA SER A 58 1.14 13.00 -9.24
C SER A 58 2.64 13.26 -9.38
N THR A 59 3.49 12.23 -9.29
CA THR A 59 4.94 12.34 -9.43
C THR A 59 5.45 11.51 -10.61
N ASP A 60 6.61 11.90 -11.14
CA ASP A 60 7.28 11.21 -12.24
C ASP A 60 8.18 10.03 -11.76
N LEU A 61 8.10 9.67 -10.47
CA LEU A 61 8.82 8.53 -9.92
C LEU A 61 8.41 7.23 -10.63
N ALA A 62 9.40 6.37 -10.90
CA ALA A 62 9.19 5.05 -11.47
C ALA A 62 8.49 4.10 -10.48
N ASP A 63 7.95 2.99 -10.97
CA ASP A 63 7.19 2.05 -10.13
C ASP A 63 8.03 1.44 -9.01
N ASP A 64 9.32 1.17 -9.24
CA ASP A 64 10.27 0.73 -8.19
C ASP A 64 10.39 1.73 -7.04
N ALA A 65 10.45 3.03 -7.35
CA ALA A 65 10.49 4.07 -6.33
C ALA A 65 9.17 4.13 -5.54
N TYR A 66 8.04 3.92 -6.19
CA TYR A 66 6.74 3.81 -5.51
C TYR A 66 6.65 2.56 -4.62
N VAL A 67 7.22 1.42 -5.04
CA VAL A 67 7.30 0.21 -4.20
C VAL A 67 8.13 0.48 -2.94
N LEU A 68 9.26 1.20 -3.07
CA LEU A 68 10.06 1.62 -1.92
C LEU A 68 9.24 2.50 -0.96
N VAL A 69 8.56 3.52 -1.47
CA VAL A 69 7.66 4.38 -0.65
C VAL A 69 6.56 3.55 0.04
N ALA A 70 5.98 2.58 -0.67
CA ALA A 70 4.96 1.71 -0.12
C ALA A 70 5.52 0.87 1.05
N ARG A 71 6.70 0.29 0.88
CA ARG A 71 7.37 -0.55 1.90
C ARG A 71 7.77 0.27 3.13
N SER A 72 8.47 1.38 2.94
CA SER A 72 8.91 2.27 4.03
C SER A 72 7.76 2.78 4.89
N ARG A 73 6.54 2.83 4.33
CA ARG A 73 5.35 3.16 5.13
C ARG A 73 5.06 2.12 6.22
N PHE A 74 5.28 0.84 5.96
CA PHE A 74 5.03 -0.24 6.93
C PHE A 74 6.21 -0.44 7.89
N GLU A 75 7.40 0.04 7.50
CA GLU A 75 8.59 0.11 8.35
C GLU A 75 8.63 1.36 9.26
N GLU A 76 7.55 2.15 9.27
CA GLU A 76 7.36 3.37 10.08
C GLU A 76 8.40 4.49 9.84
N GLU A 77 9.09 4.49 8.71
CA GLU A 77 10.05 5.54 8.35
C GLU A 77 9.35 6.89 8.06
N ASN A 78 9.98 8.00 8.43
CA ASN A 78 9.48 9.34 8.11
C ASN A 78 9.80 9.73 6.65
N ASP A 79 8.99 10.62 6.07
CA ASP A 79 9.06 10.92 4.62
C ASP A 79 10.43 11.53 4.21
N GLU A 80 11.13 12.20 5.15
CA GLU A 80 12.50 12.72 4.97
C GLU A 80 13.54 11.60 4.79
N ALA A 81 13.48 10.54 5.61
CA ALA A 81 14.42 9.42 5.52
C ALA A 81 14.20 8.64 4.23
N VAL A 82 12.93 8.38 3.88
CA VAL A 82 12.55 7.73 2.62
C VAL A 82 13.03 8.55 1.42
N ALA A 83 12.93 9.88 1.47
CA ALA A 83 13.45 10.74 0.41
C ALA A 83 14.97 10.58 0.27
N ALA A 84 15.72 10.52 1.36
CA ALA A 84 17.16 10.27 1.32
C ALA A 84 17.49 8.91 0.67
N THR A 85 16.81 7.84 1.07
CA THR A 85 16.98 6.50 0.48
C THR A 85 16.68 6.49 -1.01
N LEU A 86 15.60 7.17 -1.44
CA LEU A 86 15.27 7.32 -2.86
C LEU A 86 16.33 8.08 -3.62
N ARG A 87 16.89 9.14 -3.05
CA ARG A 87 17.98 9.91 -3.69
C ARG A 87 19.20 9.04 -3.93
N ASP A 88 19.60 8.27 -2.93
CA ASP A 88 20.73 7.35 -3.06
C ASP A 88 20.46 6.29 -4.14
N ALA A 89 19.28 5.68 -4.14
CA ALA A 89 18.90 4.69 -5.16
C ALA A 89 18.84 5.28 -6.58
N LEU A 90 18.30 6.50 -6.73
CA LEU A 90 18.22 7.16 -8.04
C LEU A 90 19.60 7.62 -8.55
N ALA A 91 20.52 8.01 -7.65
CA ALA A 91 21.87 8.42 -8.01
C ALA A 91 22.73 7.27 -8.57
N GLU A 92 22.38 6.02 -8.27
CA GLU A 92 23.04 4.82 -8.82
C GLU A 92 22.56 4.49 -10.24
N LEU A 93 21.44 5.06 -10.70
CA LEU A 93 20.90 4.82 -12.03
C LEU A 93 21.55 5.74 -13.07
N GLU A 94 21.99 5.16 -14.20
CA GLU A 94 22.57 5.93 -15.31
C GLU A 94 21.55 6.86 -15.99
N ASP A 95 20.27 6.43 -16.06
CA ASP A 95 19.17 7.15 -16.72
C ASP A 95 17.95 7.26 -15.79
N ALA A 96 18.11 7.95 -14.66
CA ALA A 96 17.01 8.22 -13.73
C ALA A 96 15.90 9.07 -14.39
N ALA A 97 14.64 8.68 -14.20
CA ALA A 97 13.48 9.41 -14.73
C ALA A 97 13.28 10.79 -14.08
N VAL A 98 13.78 10.96 -12.86
CA VAL A 98 13.70 12.18 -12.07
C VAL A 98 15.10 12.49 -11.54
N ASP A 99 15.43 13.78 -11.47
CA ASP A 99 16.66 14.25 -10.81
C ASP A 99 16.64 13.84 -9.33
N PRO A 100 17.63 13.08 -8.82
CA PRO A 100 17.70 12.71 -7.41
C PRO A 100 17.58 13.94 -6.51
N ASP A 101 18.24 15.05 -6.83
CA ASP A 101 18.24 16.23 -5.97
C ASP A 101 16.86 16.93 -5.88
N ALA A 102 15.93 16.59 -6.77
CA ALA A 102 14.54 17.07 -6.74
C ALA A 102 13.62 16.24 -5.83
N VAL A 103 14.09 15.10 -5.30
CA VAL A 103 13.28 14.22 -4.43
C VAL A 103 13.41 14.66 -2.97
N ASP A 104 12.32 15.21 -2.44
CA ASP A 104 12.17 15.68 -1.06
C ASP A 104 11.05 14.94 -0.30
N ALA A 105 10.86 15.30 0.98
CA ALA A 105 9.81 14.71 1.82
C ALA A 105 8.40 14.95 1.27
N GLU A 106 8.13 16.09 0.62
CA GLU A 106 6.82 16.36 0.01
C GLU A 106 6.59 15.48 -1.23
N THR A 107 7.65 15.17 -2.00
CA THR A 107 7.60 14.21 -3.11
C THR A 107 7.22 12.82 -2.61
N VAL A 108 7.84 12.36 -1.52
CA VAL A 108 7.49 11.08 -0.86
C VAL A 108 6.05 11.12 -0.34
N ARG A 109 5.66 12.19 0.34
CA ARG A 109 4.30 12.36 0.84
C ARG A 109 3.27 12.25 -0.29
N ARG A 110 3.50 12.93 -1.41
CA ARG A 110 2.65 12.85 -2.61
C ARG A 110 2.59 11.43 -3.18
N ALA A 111 3.73 10.77 -3.34
CA ALA A 111 3.78 9.38 -3.80
C ALA A 111 2.98 8.45 -2.86
N ARG A 112 3.08 8.67 -1.55
CA ARG A 112 2.33 7.93 -0.54
C ARG A 112 0.81 8.18 -0.62
N LEU A 113 0.39 9.42 -0.91
CA LEU A 113 -1.02 9.75 -1.13
C LEU A 113 -1.56 9.13 -2.43
N ASP A 114 -0.76 9.08 -3.50
CA ASP A 114 -1.12 8.39 -4.74
C ASP A 114 -1.38 6.89 -4.51
N LEU A 115 -0.63 6.27 -3.58
CA LEU A 115 -0.81 4.87 -3.14
C LEU A 115 -1.93 4.67 -2.12
N HIS A 116 -2.71 5.71 -1.80
CA HIS A 116 -3.73 5.67 -0.75
C HIS A 116 -3.20 5.35 0.67
N LEU A 117 -1.91 5.55 0.91
CA LEU A 117 -1.24 5.19 2.17
C LEU A 117 -1.20 6.36 3.17
N VAL A 118 -2.37 6.92 3.47
CA VAL A 118 -2.51 8.08 4.37
C VAL A 118 -2.15 7.73 5.83
N ARG A 119 -1.29 8.55 6.45
CA ARG A 119 -0.86 8.50 7.87
C ARG A 119 -1.82 9.28 8.76
N GLU A 120 -1.76 9.03 10.06
CA GLU A 120 -2.53 9.79 11.04
C GLU A 120 -2.10 11.27 11.03
N SER A 121 -0.79 11.51 11.03
CA SER A 121 -0.18 12.84 10.93
C SER A 121 -0.57 13.65 9.68
N ASP A 122 -0.99 13.02 8.57
CA ASP A 122 -1.49 13.77 7.41
C ASP A 122 -2.85 14.44 7.66
N ARG A 123 -3.58 13.96 8.67
CA ARG A 123 -4.92 14.44 9.05
C ARG A 123 -4.87 15.39 10.25
N GLU A 124 -3.70 15.50 10.89
CA GLU A 124 -3.47 16.41 12.00
C GLU A 124 -3.37 17.83 11.43
N VAL A 125 -4.42 18.62 11.63
CA VAL A 125 -4.47 20.04 11.30
C VAL A 125 -4.11 20.79 12.58
N GLY A 126 -2.84 21.20 12.75
CA GLY A 126 -2.36 21.74 14.03
C GLY A 126 -1.28 22.81 13.92
N GLU A 127 -0.74 23.22 15.08
CA GLU A 127 0.31 24.26 15.24
C GLU A 127 1.69 23.81 14.73
N ASP A 128 1.94 22.51 14.65
CA ASP A 128 3.22 21.93 14.21
C ASP A 128 3.41 21.94 12.68
N ASP A 129 2.40 22.31 11.89
CA ASP A 129 2.54 22.65 10.48
C ASP A 129 3.19 24.03 10.36
N ALA A 130 4.52 24.02 10.36
CA ALA A 130 5.50 25.10 10.55
C ALA A 130 5.38 26.37 9.66
N ASP A 131 4.31 26.54 8.89
CA ASP A 131 4.14 27.63 7.92
C ASP A 131 2.93 28.56 8.22
N GLY A 132 2.15 28.32 9.28
CA GLY A 132 0.96 29.11 9.63
C GLY A 132 1.15 30.11 10.77
N ASP A 133 1.00 31.42 10.51
CA ASP A 133 1.18 32.53 11.46
C ASP A 133 -0.03 32.79 12.39
N GLY A 134 -1.06 31.93 12.44
CA GLY A 134 -2.28 32.28 13.18
C GLY A 134 -3.12 31.11 13.68
N ALA A 135 -3.58 31.24 14.94
CA ALA A 135 -4.64 30.42 15.53
C ALA A 135 -5.99 30.49 14.79
N ASP A 136 -6.13 31.47 13.88
CA ASP A 136 -7.34 31.65 13.06
C ASP A 136 -7.42 30.69 11.85
N ASP A 137 -6.38 29.88 11.59
CA ASP A 137 -6.29 28.95 10.45
C ASP A 137 -6.55 27.47 10.84
N GLU A 138 -6.94 27.21 12.10
CA GLU A 138 -7.28 25.87 12.58
C GLU A 138 -8.68 25.44 12.15
N PHE A 139 -8.82 24.21 11.68
CA PHE A 139 -10.11 23.62 11.33
C PHE A 139 -10.13 22.11 11.58
N ALA A 140 -11.33 21.56 11.79
CA ALA A 140 -11.49 20.11 11.91
C ALA A 140 -11.33 19.43 10.53
N TYR A 141 -10.40 18.49 10.42
CA TYR A 141 -10.17 17.72 9.19
C TYR A 141 -11.45 17.05 8.66
N ASP A 142 -12.32 16.55 9.55
CA ASP A 142 -13.59 15.92 9.16
C ASP A 142 -14.56 16.89 8.47
N ASP A 143 -14.52 18.18 8.81
CA ASP A 143 -15.32 19.20 8.13
C ASP A 143 -14.80 19.44 6.70
N LEU A 144 -13.47 19.56 6.54
CA LEU A 144 -12.86 19.63 5.21
C LEU A 144 -13.15 18.39 4.37
N LYS A 145 -13.07 17.20 4.96
CA LYS A 145 -13.39 15.94 4.26
C LYS A 145 -14.84 15.91 3.79
N ARG A 146 -15.78 16.40 4.61
CA ARG A 146 -17.19 16.54 4.24
C ARG A 146 -17.39 17.52 3.09
N LEU A 147 -16.77 18.70 3.15
CA LEU A 147 -16.87 19.72 2.09
C LEU A 147 -16.26 19.23 0.77
N THR A 148 -15.11 18.53 0.86
CA THR A 148 -14.45 17.89 -0.29
C THR A 148 -15.35 16.81 -0.91
N ALA A 149 -16.00 15.98 -0.09
CA ALA A 149 -16.93 14.96 -0.56
C ALA A 149 -18.18 15.55 -1.23
N ALA A 150 -18.63 16.73 -0.79
CA ALA A 150 -19.71 17.48 -1.41
C ALA A 150 -19.30 18.19 -2.72
N GLY A 151 -18.02 18.17 -3.09
CA GLY A 151 -17.51 18.73 -4.35
C GLY A 151 -17.21 20.23 -4.30
N ASN A 152 -17.09 20.81 -3.11
CA ASN A 152 -16.68 22.21 -2.96
C ASN A 152 -15.24 22.42 -3.47
N SER A 153 -15.00 23.58 -4.07
CA SER A 153 -13.68 24.04 -4.45
C SER A 153 -12.83 24.39 -3.22
N ILE A 154 -11.52 24.52 -3.41
CA ILE A 154 -10.60 24.92 -2.34
C ILE A 154 -10.97 26.28 -1.75
N VAL A 155 -11.41 27.23 -2.59
CA VAL A 155 -11.79 28.57 -2.15
C VAL A 155 -13.06 28.53 -1.30
N GLU A 156 -14.08 27.77 -1.73
CA GLU A 156 -15.31 27.60 -0.95
C GLU A 156 -15.02 26.91 0.39
N CYS A 157 -14.18 25.87 0.39
CA CYS A 157 -13.74 25.23 1.63
C CYS A 157 -12.98 26.19 2.55
N ALA A 158 -12.09 27.03 2.02
CA ALA A 158 -11.34 28.03 2.77
C ALA A 158 -12.25 29.08 3.42
N GLU A 159 -13.24 29.59 2.69
CA GLU A 159 -14.24 30.53 3.21
C GLU A 159 -15.09 29.90 4.32
N GLU A 160 -15.55 28.66 4.14
CA GLU A 160 -16.39 27.95 5.12
C GLU A 160 -15.61 27.55 6.38
N LEU A 161 -14.33 27.19 6.24
CA LEU A 161 -13.47 26.76 7.35
C LEU A 161 -12.74 27.92 8.03
N GLY A 162 -12.77 29.12 7.45
CA GLY A 162 -12.05 30.29 7.95
C GLY A 162 -10.53 30.19 7.82
N ALA A 163 -10.02 29.36 6.92
CA ALA A 163 -8.58 29.10 6.77
C ALA A 163 -8.03 29.57 5.43
N THR A 164 -6.72 29.70 5.31
CA THR A 164 -6.07 30.06 4.04
C THR A 164 -6.28 28.98 2.95
N PRO A 165 -6.45 29.37 1.66
CA PRO A 165 -6.59 28.42 0.55
C PRO A 165 -5.43 27.44 0.42
N ASP A 166 -4.20 27.87 0.72
CA ASP A 166 -3.01 27.02 0.64
C ASP A 166 -3.03 25.94 1.73
N ARG A 167 -3.43 26.30 2.96
CA ARG A 167 -3.63 25.34 4.05
C ARG A 167 -4.74 24.35 3.69
N VAL A 168 -5.87 24.82 3.18
CA VAL A 168 -6.96 23.94 2.73
C VAL A 168 -6.51 23.03 1.58
N ALA A 169 -5.74 23.53 0.62
CA ALA A 169 -5.24 22.73 -0.51
C ALA A 169 -4.37 21.55 -0.04
N ARG A 170 -3.48 21.78 0.93
CA ARG A 170 -2.60 20.77 1.52
C ARG A 170 -3.38 19.58 2.10
N TYR A 171 -4.45 19.84 2.84
CA TYR A 171 -5.28 18.79 3.45
C TYR A 171 -6.39 18.28 2.52
N ALA A 172 -6.82 19.07 1.54
CA ALA A 172 -7.80 18.61 0.55
C ALA A 172 -7.25 17.47 -0.32
N ALA A 173 -5.94 17.45 -0.59
CA ALA A 173 -5.29 16.31 -1.23
C ALA A 173 -5.48 15.03 -0.39
N VAL A 174 -5.21 15.11 0.92
CA VAL A 174 -5.40 14.01 1.87
C VAL A 174 -6.86 13.57 1.92
N ALA A 175 -7.79 14.51 2.02
CA ALA A 175 -9.23 14.24 2.05
C ALA A 175 -9.72 13.53 0.77
N ARG A 176 -9.25 13.96 -0.41
CA ARG A 176 -9.56 13.29 -1.68
C ARG A 176 -9.05 11.86 -1.71
N THR A 177 -7.81 11.65 -1.27
CA THR A 177 -7.23 10.30 -1.17
C THR A 177 -8.02 9.41 -0.22
N ASP A 178 -8.38 9.91 0.98
CA ASP A 178 -9.21 9.19 1.93
C ASP A 178 -10.56 8.77 1.31
N ILE A 179 -11.24 9.70 0.62
CA ILE A 179 -12.51 9.43 -0.04
C ILE A 179 -12.32 8.39 -1.16
N ALA A 180 -11.25 8.49 -1.94
CA ALA A 180 -10.94 7.54 -3.01
C ALA A 180 -10.62 6.14 -2.46
N SER A 181 -9.89 6.06 -1.35
CA SER A 181 -9.57 4.83 -0.64
C SER A 181 -10.83 4.17 -0.09
N THR A 182 -11.67 4.90 0.63
CA THR A 182 -12.94 4.37 1.16
C THR A 182 -13.88 3.91 0.04
N ARG A 183 -13.95 4.63 -1.08
CA ARG A 183 -14.74 4.19 -2.26
C ARG A 183 -14.19 2.91 -2.90
N ALA A 184 -12.89 2.66 -2.77
CA ALA A 184 -12.26 1.41 -3.17
C ALA A 184 -12.35 0.32 -2.08
N ASN A 185 -13.10 0.56 -0.98
CA ASN A 185 -13.16 -0.29 0.21
C ASN A 185 -11.78 -0.54 0.84
N ASP A 186 -10.88 0.45 0.76
CA ASP A 186 -9.51 0.39 1.28
C ASP A 186 -8.65 -0.78 0.72
N ARG A 187 -9.12 -1.44 -0.36
CA ARG A 187 -8.53 -2.65 -0.93
C ARG A 187 -7.04 -2.57 -1.28
N PHE A 188 -6.55 -1.40 -1.67
CA PHE A 188 -5.15 -1.21 -2.06
C PHE A 188 -4.24 -1.10 -0.83
N ARG A 189 -4.69 -0.34 0.16
CA ARG A 189 -4.02 -0.24 1.46
C ARG A 189 -3.94 -1.60 2.13
N ASP A 190 -5.04 -2.36 2.08
CA ASP A 190 -5.11 -3.70 2.64
C ASP A 190 -4.22 -4.68 1.86
N ALA A 191 -4.23 -4.62 0.52
CA ALA A 191 -3.33 -5.44 -0.30
C ALA A 191 -1.85 -5.18 -0.01
N PHE A 192 -1.42 -3.92 0.13
CA PHE A 192 -0.05 -3.61 0.52
C PHE A 192 0.26 -4.09 1.94
N ARG A 193 -0.67 -3.93 2.89
CA ARG A 193 -0.48 -4.42 4.26
C ARG A 193 -0.28 -5.93 4.27
N ASP A 194 -1.16 -6.66 3.61
CA ASP A 194 -1.10 -8.12 3.56
C ASP A 194 0.20 -8.58 2.90
N LEU A 195 0.58 -7.95 1.78
CA LEU A 195 1.80 -8.27 1.04
C LEU A 195 3.07 -8.07 1.88
N PHE A 196 3.22 -6.95 2.58
CA PHE A 196 4.43 -6.65 3.34
C PHE A 196 4.43 -7.31 4.73
N ALA A 197 3.28 -7.47 5.37
CA ALA A 197 3.21 -8.18 6.65
C ALA A 197 3.57 -9.66 6.50
N ASP A 198 3.14 -10.31 5.42
CA ASP A 198 3.52 -11.70 5.14
C ASP A 198 5.03 -11.82 4.87
N ALA A 199 5.62 -10.85 4.15
CA ALA A 199 7.06 -10.81 3.88
C ALA A 199 7.90 -10.60 5.15
N ASP A 200 7.45 -9.74 6.08
CA ASP A 200 8.12 -9.53 7.37
C ASP A 200 8.08 -10.80 8.24
N ILE A 201 6.95 -11.51 8.25
CA ILE A 201 6.79 -12.77 8.98
C ILE A 201 7.71 -13.85 8.39
N GLU A 202 7.76 -13.98 7.05
CA GLU A 202 8.60 -14.96 6.38
C GLU A 202 10.10 -14.67 6.57
N GLY A 203 10.50 -13.39 6.49
CA GLY A 203 11.87 -12.96 6.78
C GLY A 203 12.31 -13.30 8.21
N SER A 204 11.44 -13.08 9.20
CA SER A 204 11.69 -13.47 10.60
C SER A 204 11.83 -14.99 10.76
N LEU A 205 10.92 -15.78 10.17
CA LEU A 205 10.96 -17.24 10.26
C LEU A 205 12.18 -17.84 9.55
N ALA A 206 12.59 -17.28 8.41
CA ALA A 206 13.78 -17.70 7.69
C ALA A 206 15.08 -17.33 8.43
N SER A 207 15.10 -16.22 9.17
CA SER A 207 16.22 -15.85 10.05
C SER A 207 16.32 -16.79 11.25
N ASP A 208 15.21 -17.03 11.97
CA ASP A 208 15.17 -17.91 13.14
C ASP A 208 15.54 -19.36 12.77
N ALA A 209 15.08 -19.86 11.61
CA ALA A 209 15.43 -21.20 11.14
C ALA A 209 16.91 -21.37 10.76
N ARG A 210 17.60 -20.30 10.37
CA ARG A 210 19.05 -20.32 10.10
C ARG A 210 19.88 -20.22 11.39
N GLU A 211 19.32 -19.66 12.46
CA GLU A 211 19.99 -19.48 13.75
C GLU A 211 19.84 -20.73 14.64
N ASP A 212 18.68 -21.38 14.67
CA ASP A 212 18.43 -22.58 15.50
C ASP A 212 18.94 -23.89 14.87
N GLY A 213 19.05 -23.95 13.53
CA GLY A 213 19.38 -25.18 12.80
C GLY A 213 20.87 -25.55 12.70
N LEU A 214 21.79 -24.67 13.11
CA LEU A 214 23.25 -24.87 12.95
C LEU A 214 24.03 -24.97 14.27
N GLU A 215 23.48 -24.54 15.40
CA GLU A 215 24.19 -24.60 16.69
C GLU A 215 23.94 -25.92 17.45
N GLU A 216 22.77 -26.55 17.33
CA GLU A 216 22.42 -27.76 18.10
C GLU A 216 23.03 -29.07 17.52
N ALA A 217 23.44 -29.10 16.25
CA ALA A 217 23.91 -30.34 15.61
C ALA A 217 25.41 -30.66 15.83
N THR A 218 26.18 -29.78 16.46
CA THR A 218 27.63 -29.97 16.67
C THR A 218 28.07 -30.23 18.10
N GLU A 219 27.18 -30.15 19.09
CA GLU A 219 27.56 -30.30 20.51
C GLU A 219 27.61 -31.77 21.00
N ASP A 220 27.14 -32.75 20.22
CA ASP A 220 26.96 -34.15 20.70
C ASP A 220 27.86 -35.20 19.99
N ILE A 221 29.04 -34.80 19.50
CA ILE A 221 30.04 -35.73 18.88
C ILE A 221 31.31 -35.95 19.74
N GLU A 222 31.42 -35.36 20.94
CA GLU A 222 32.52 -35.68 21.87
C GLU A 222 32.09 -36.69 22.95
N THR A 223 31.84 -37.94 22.55
CA THR A 223 31.79 -39.08 23.49
C THR A 223 32.93 -40.07 23.23
N ASP A 224 33.95 -39.94 24.09
CA ASP A 224 34.73 -41.00 24.73
C ASP A 224 35.37 -42.11 23.87
N VAL A 225 36.64 -41.92 23.49
CA VAL A 225 37.55 -43.04 23.18
C VAL A 225 38.88 -42.84 23.92
N SER A 226 38.92 -43.29 25.17
CA SER A 226 40.18 -43.59 25.86
C SER A 226 40.60 -45.04 25.56
N LEU A 227 41.82 -45.20 25.01
CA LEU A 227 42.47 -46.44 24.60
C LEU A 227 43.45 -46.93 25.67
#